data_AF-A0A9D8AET9-F1
#
_entry.id   AF-A0A9D8AET9-F1
#
_cell.length_a   1.000
_cell.length_b   1.000
_cell.length_c   1.000
_cell.angle_alpha   90.00
_cell.angle_beta   90.00
_cell.angle_gamma   90.00
#
_symmetry.space_group_name_H-M   'P 1'
#
loop_
_entity.id
_entity.type
_entity.pdbx_description
1 polymer ?
#
loop_
_entity_poly.entity_id
_entity_poly.type
_entity_poly.pdbx_seq_one_letter_code
_entity_poly.pdbx_strand_id
1 'polypeptide(L)'
;MKFENIGLKPEKKENMLNYELVSTEEFIEHKEKLSDELKQYLTSFTDEQAKEQGVEFYLSTDKQTGFGLKQGNELVNLFSLIKGRGKYSVLKAMKMGAVKFDCFDKQEGQDKGLVEYYKKFGFTEVKRVPNWVEGEPDVVYMELPIKSKENL
;
A
#
# COMPACT_ATOMS: atom_id res chain seq x y z
N MET A 1 28.60 -31.01 -13.39
CA MET A 1 28.01 -29.67 -13.64
C MET A 1 27.95 -28.94 -12.31
N LYS A 2 28.68 -27.82 -12.19
CA LYS A 2 28.70 -26.99 -10.99
C LYS A 2 27.58 -25.96 -11.12
N PHE A 3 26.65 -25.95 -10.18
CA PHE A 3 25.69 -24.86 -10.05
C PHE A 3 26.44 -23.64 -9.51
N GLU A 4 26.63 -22.64 -10.35
CA GLU A 4 27.12 -21.35 -9.91
C GLU A 4 26.06 -20.70 -9.03
N ASN A 5 26.42 -20.55 -7.75
CA ASN A 5 25.74 -19.69 -6.80
C ASN A 5 25.63 -18.28 -7.39
N ILE A 6 24.46 -17.95 -7.93
CA ILE A 6 24.04 -16.58 -8.15
C ILE A 6 24.03 -15.91 -6.79
N GLY A 7 25.09 -15.15 -6.52
CA GLY A 7 25.38 -14.49 -5.25
C GLY A 7 24.35 -13.42 -4.89
N LEU A 8 23.17 -13.85 -4.47
CA LEU A 8 22.36 -13.07 -3.55
C LEU A 8 23.11 -13.05 -2.23
N LYS A 9 23.81 -11.93 -1.98
CA LYS A 9 24.34 -11.62 -0.64
C LYS A 9 23.18 -11.83 0.35
N PRO A 10 23.42 -12.43 1.53
CA PRO A 10 22.40 -12.48 2.57
C PRO A 10 22.07 -11.04 2.92
N GLU A 11 20.92 -10.55 2.48
CA GLU A 11 20.43 -9.24 2.89
C GLU A 11 20.40 -9.26 4.41
N LYS A 12 21.08 -8.28 5.02
CA LYS A 12 21.03 -8.01 6.46
C LYS A 12 19.59 -8.22 6.90
N LYS A 13 19.32 -9.15 7.83
CA LYS A 13 18.00 -9.41 8.44
C LYS A 13 17.17 -8.14 8.35
N GLU A 14 16.30 -8.02 7.34
CA GLU A 14 15.43 -6.87 7.24
C GLU A 14 14.61 -6.95 8.52
N ASN A 15 14.72 -5.94 9.39
CA ASN A 15 13.72 -5.71 10.41
C ASN A 15 12.43 -5.40 9.65
N MET A 16 11.75 -6.44 9.16
CA MET A 16 10.38 -6.30 8.71
C MET A 16 9.63 -5.78 9.92
N LEU A 17 9.09 -4.58 9.78
CA LEU A 17 8.23 -4.01 10.80
C LEU A 17 7.14 -5.04 11.12
N ASN A 18 6.97 -5.33 12.40
CA ASN A 18 5.81 -6.10 12.85
C ASN A 18 4.60 -5.16 12.81
N TYR A 19 3.45 -5.72 12.46
CA TYR A 19 2.20 -4.96 12.40
C TYR A 19 1.15 -5.65 13.26
N GLU A 20 0.35 -4.84 13.93
CA GLU A 20 -0.69 -5.26 14.85
C GLU A 20 -2.04 -4.73 14.35
N LEU A 21 -3.09 -5.53 14.53
CA LEU A 21 -4.47 -5.10 14.30
C LEU A 21 -4.82 -4.06 15.37
N VAL A 22 -5.32 -2.90 14.94
CA VAL A 22 -5.69 -1.79 15.84
C VAL A 22 -7.14 -1.36 15.62
N SER A 23 -7.68 -0.56 16.55
CA SER A 23 -8.99 0.06 16.34
C SER A 23 -8.95 1.11 15.23
N THR A 24 -10.11 1.44 14.68
CA THR A 24 -10.23 2.52 13.68
C THR A 24 -9.83 3.87 14.29
N GLU A 25 -10.25 4.16 15.52
CA GLU A 25 -9.84 5.35 16.28
C GLU A 25 -8.31 5.45 16.43
N GLU A 26 -7.64 4.37 16.86
CA GLU A 26 -6.18 4.37 17.03
C GLU A 26 -5.45 4.58 15.70
N PHE A 27 -5.94 3.95 14.62
CA PHE A 27 -5.39 4.14 13.29
C PHE A 27 -5.50 5.60 12.83
N ILE A 28 -6.67 6.21 13.02
CA ILE A 28 -6.92 7.62 12.66
C ILE A 28 -6.00 8.53 13.46
N GLU A 29 -5.86 8.34 14.77
CA GLU A 29 -4.96 9.15 15.61
C GLU A 29 -3.53 9.20 15.06
N HIS A 30 -3.02 8.08 14.52
CA HIS A 30 -1.68 8.00 13.96
C HIS A 30 -1.59 8.54 12.54
N LYS A 31 -2.60 8.31 11.71
CA LYS A 31 -2.73 8.89 10.37
C LYS A 31 -2.77 10.42 10.43
N GLU A 32 -3.43 10.99 11.44
CA GLU A 32 -3.56 12.44 11.63
C GLU A 32 -2.23 13.16 11.93
N LYS A 33 -1.15 12.42 12.15
CA LYS A 33 0.22 12.96 12.33
C LYS A 33 0.91 13.31 11.00
N LEU A 34 0.32 12.93 9.86
CA LEU A 34 0.78 13.35 8.53
C LEU A 34 0.62 14.87 8.34
N SER A 35 1.30 15.45 7.36
CA SER A 35 1.00 16.81 6.89
C SER A 35 -0.37 16.84 6.21
N ASP A 36 -1.05 17.98 6.23
CA ASP A 36 -2.36 18.15 5.58
C ASP A 36 -2.29 17.85 4.08
N GLU A 37 -1.18 18.19 3.44
CA GLU A 37 -0.88 17.84 2.03
C GLU A 37 -0.89 16.34 1.77
N LEU A 38 -0.49 15.50 2.74
CA LEU A 38 -0.51 14.04 2.57
C LEU A 38 -1.87 13.44 2.95
N LYS A 39 -2.59 14.06 3.89
CA LYS A 39 -3.90 13.57 4.36
C LYS A 39 -4.96 13.61 3.26
N GLN A 40 -4.92 14.59 2.36
CA GLN A 40 -5.89 14.70 1.26
C GLN A 40 -5.88 13.48 0.31
N TYR A 41 -4.79 12.71 0.26
CA TYR A 41 -4.70 11.50 -0.57
C TYR A 41 -5.22 10.25 0.14
N LEU A 42 -5.79 10.38 1.34
CA LEU A 42 -6.22 9.26 2.17
C LEU A 42 -7.71 9.35 2.47
N THR A 43 -8.44 8.25 2.27
CA THR A 43 -9.86 8.16 2.58
C THR A 43 -10.11 8.31 4.08
N SER A 44 -11.02 9.20 4.46
CA SER A 44 -11.53 9.28 5.83
C SER A 44 -12.53 8.16 6.09
N PHE A 45 -12.38 7.49 7.22
CA PHE A 45 -13.31 6.47 7.70
C PHE A 45 -13.85 6.87 9.07
N THR A 46 -15.14 6.66 9.30
CA THR A 46 -15.66 6.45 10.66
C THR A 46 -15.55 4.98 11.05
N ASP A 47 -15.62 4.68 12.34
CA ASP A 47 -15.70 3.30 12.86
C ASP A 47 -16.83 2.48 12.20
N GLU A 48 -17.98 3.11 11.96
CA GLU A 48 -19.13 2.49 11.33
C GLU A 48 -18.83 2.16 9.86
N GLN A 49 -18.30 3.13 9.09
CA GLN A 49 -17.92 2.92 7.69
C GLN A 49 -16.85 1.84 7.53
N ALA A 50 -15.87 1.81 8.43
CA ALA A 50 -14.82 0.79 8.41
C ALA A 50 -15.42 -0.62 8.63
N LYS A 51 -16.34 -0.77 9.60
CA LYS A 51 -17.03 -2.04 9.85
C LYS A 51 -17.92 -2.46 8.69
N GLU A 52 -18.73 -1.56 8.17
CA GLU A 52 -19.63 -1.83 7.04
C GLU A 52 -18.87 -2.24 5.78
N GLN A 53 -17.72 -1.63 5.53
CA GLN A 53 -16.88 -1.95 4.38
C GLN A 53 -15.92 -3.11 4.64
N GLY A 54 -15.89 -3.67 5.85
CA GLY A 54 -14.99 -4.76 6.24
C GLY A 54 -13.51 -4.38 6.17
N VAL A 55 -13.16 -3.19 6.68
CA VAL A 55 -11.78 -2.70 6.73
C VAL A 55 -11.14 -3.05 8.06
N GLU A 56 -10.03 -3.78 7.99
CA GLU A 56 -9.17 -4.05 9.14
C GLU A 56 -7.94 -3.14 9.07
N PHE A 57 -7.63 -2.44 10.16
CA PHE A 57 -6.51 -1.49 10.21
C PHE A 57 -5.30 -2.05 10.96
N TYR A 58 -4.12 -1.80 10.41
CA TYR A 58 -2.87 -2.28 10.97
C TYR A 58 -1.87 -1.14 11.13
N LEU A 59 -1.19 -1.09 12.28
CA LEU A 59 -0.06 -0.20 12.53
C LEU A 59 1.20 -1.01 12.77
N SER A 60 2.35 -0.45 12.38
CA SER A 60 3.63 -1.00 12.83
C SER A 60 3.73 -0.91 14.35
N THR A 61 4.51 -1.79 15.00
CA THR A 61 4.66 -1.79 16.47
C THR A 61 5.18 -0.47 17.04
N ASP A 62 5.92 0.31 16.24
CA ASP A 62 6.38 1.66 16.60
C ASP A 62 5.41 2.79 16.17
N LYS A 63 4.27 2.40 15.58
CA LYS A 63 3.18 3.24 15.10
C LYS A 63 3.56 4.32 14.09
N GLN A 64 4.69 4.12 13.39
CA GLN A 64 5.21 5.05 12.38
C GLN A 64 4.68 4.79 10.97
N THR A 65 4.04 3.65 10.75
CA THR A 65 3.47 3.27 9.46
C THR A 65 2.18 2.51 9.65
N GLY A 66 1.26 2.63 8.70
CA GLY A 66 -0.01 1.93 8.76
C GLY A 66 -0.59 1.64 7.39
N PHE A 67 -1.54 0.72 7.36
CA PHE A 67 -2.41 0.46 6.22
C PHE A 67 -3.75 -0.15 6.69
N GLY A 68 -4.77 -0.06 5.87
CA GLY A 68 -6.00 -0.83 5.99
C GLY A 68 -6.06 -1.95 4.95
N LEU A 69 -6.75 -3.02 5.29
CA LEU A 69 -7.07 -4.12 4.40
C LEU A 69 -8.59 -4.27 4.33
N LYS A 70 -9.17 -3.85 3.21
CA LYS A 70 -10.60 -3.92 2.94
C LYS A 70 -10.96 -5.29 2.38
N GLN A 71 -11.93 -5.95 2.99
CA GLN A 71 -12.45 -7.26 2.59
C GLN A 71 -11.35 -8.33 2.43
N GLY A 72 -10.23 -8.19 3.15
CA GLY A 72 -9.10 -9.12 3.12
C GLY A 72 -8.21 -9.06 1.88
N ASN A 73 -8.51 -8.22 0.87
CA ASN A 73 -7.79 -8.26 -0.41
C ASN A 73 -7.49 -6.90 -1.06
N GLU A 74 -8.02 -5.80 -0.53
CA GLU A 74 -7.82 -4.47 -1.07
C GLU A 74 -7.04 -3.60 -0.07
N LEU A 75 -5.84 -3.17 -0.48
CA LEU A 75 -5.02 -2.27 0.32
C LEU A 75 -5.60 -0.86 0.25
N VAL A 76 -5.87 -0.27 1.42
CA VAL A 76 -6.38 1.10 1.55
C VAL A 76 -5.56 1.87 2.59
N ASN A 77 -5.62 3.21 2.56
CA ASN A 77 -5.07 4.07 3.62
C ASN A 77 -3.60 3.79 4.01
N LEU A 78 -2.74 3.43 3.06
CA LEU A 78 -1.32 3.24 3.34
C LEU A 78 -0.66 4.58 3.70
N PHE A 79 -0.01 4.66 4.86
CA PHE A 79 0.78 5.83 5.24
C PHE A 79 2.10 5.48 5.93
N SER A 80 3.01 6.46 5.95
CA SER A 80 4.31 6.34 6.58
C SER A 80 4.82 7.71 7.06
N LEU A 81 5.04 7.84 8.38
CA LEU A 81 5.66 9.03 8.99
C LEU A 81 7.18 9.07 8.77
N ILE A 82 7.78 7.94 8.40
CA ILE A 82 9.22 7.83 8.12
C ILE A 82 9.41 7.51 6.64
N LYS A 83 10.14 8.38 5.94
CA LYS A 83 10.44 8.20 4.51
C LYS A 83 11.07 6.82 4.24
N GLY A 84 10.59 6.16 3.19
CA GLY A 84 11.13 4.88 2.73
C GLY A 84 10.57 3.64 3.44
N ARG A 85 9.71 3.77 4.46
CA ARG A 85 9.09 2.62 5.13
C ARG A 85 7.79 2.11 4.49
N GLY A 86 7.19 2.86 3.58
CA GLY A 86 5.98 2.42 2.85
C GLY A 86 6.12 1.04 2.18
N LYS A 87 7.33 0.67 1.74
CA LYS A 87 7.58 -0.65 1.13
C LYS A 87 7.25 -1.80 2.06
N TYR A 88 7.45 -1.63 3.37
CA TYR A 88 7.19 -2.68 4.35
C TYR A 88 5.69 -2.88 4.55
N SER A 89 4.90 -1.79 4.53
CA SER A 89 3.43 -1.86 4.57
C SER A 89 2.88 -2.58 3.34
N VAL A 90 3.38 -2.25 2.13
CA VAL A 90 2.99 -2.94 0.89
C VAL A 90 3.27 -4.44 0.98
N LEU A 91 4.52 -4.82 1.32
CA LEU A 91 4.91 -6.23 1.41
C LEU A 91 4.13 -6.98 2.49
N LYS A 92 3.84 -6.33 3.63
CA LYS A 92 3.04 -6.91 4.70
C LYS A 92 1.58 -7.12 4.25
N ALA A 93 0.97 -6.12 3.63
CA ALA A 93 -0.39 -6.22 3.10
C ALA A 93 -0.50 -7.34 2.04
N MET A 94 0.46 -7.45 1.12
CA MET A 94 0.52 -8.54 0.15
C MET A 94 0.60 -9.92 0.82
N LYS A 95 1.44 -10.07 1.85
CA LYS A 95 1.53 -11.31 2.64
C LYS A 95 0.21 -11.65 3.36
N MET A 96 -0.62 -10.65 3.62
CA MET A 96 -1.93 -10.79 4.25
C MET A 96 -3.07 -10.98 3.27
N GLY A 97 -2.80 -10.96 1.96
CA GLY A 97 -3.80 -11.21 0.93
C GLY A 97 -4.16 -10.00 0.06
N ALA A 98 -3.55 -8.84 0.26
CA ALA A 98 -3.77 -7.69 -0.61
C ALA A 98 -3.31 -7.99 -2.04
N VAL A 99 -4.25 -7.90 -2.98
CA VAL A 99 -4.02 -8.12 -4.42
C VAL A 99 -4.41 -6.92 -5.26
N LYS A 100 -5.09 -5.91 -4.69
CA LYS A 100 -5.54 -4.72 -5.41
C LYS A 100 -5.52 -3.46 -4.54
N PHE A 101 -5.46 -2.30 -5.17
CA PHE A 101 -5.64 -0.97 -4.57
C PHE A 101 -5.79 0.08 -5.67
N ASP A 102 -6.09 1.31 -5.28
CA ASP A 102 -5.95 2.50 -6.10
C ASP A 102 -4.84 3.43 -5.57
N CYS A 103 -4.24 4.19 -6.48
CA CYS A 103 -3.32 5.26 -6.15
C CYS A 103 -3.43 6.40 -7.16
N PHE A 104 -3.02 7.59 -6.77
CA PHE A 104 -2.90 8.71 -7.70
C PHE A 104 -1.70 8.51 -8.61
N ASP A 105 -1.83 8.95 -9.87
CA ASP A 105 -0.71 9.03 -10.78
C ASP A 105 0.30 10.10 -10.31
N LYS A 106 1.42 10.20 -11.03
CA LYS A 106 2.39 11.28 -10.84
C LYS A 106 1.78 12.66 -11.14
N GLN A 107 2.25 13.68 -10.43
CA GLN A 107 1.96 15.07 -10.81
C GLN A 107 2.68 15.43 -12.12
N GLU A 108 2.15 16.43 -12.83
CA GLU A 108 2.81 16.99 -14.00
C GLU A 108 4.24 17.44 -13.65
N GLY A 109 5.20 17.14 -14.51
CA GLY A 109 6.62 17.44 -14.29
C GLY A 109 7.37 16.45 -13.37
N GLN A 110 6.69 15.44 -12.79
CA GLN A 110 7.37 14.35 -12.09
C GLN A 110 7.80 13.25 -13.07
N ASP A 111 9.04 12.75 -12.92
CA ASP A 111 9.55 11.65 -13.75
C ASP A 111 8.91 10.30 -13.40
N LYS A 112 8.61 10.06 -12.12
CA LYS A 112 8.11 8.80 -11.57
C LYS A 112 7.06 9.08 -10.49
N GLY A 113 5.99 8.29 -10.48
CA GLY A 113 4.93 8.36 -9.49
C GLY A 113 4.76 7.07 -8.69
N LEU A 114 3.60 6.97 -8.05
CA LEU A 114 3.20 5.80 -7.29
C LEU A 114 3.04 4.57 -8.19
N VAL A 115 2.58 4.73 -9.44
CA VAL A 115 2.43 3.63 -10.39
C VAL A 115 3.77 2.92 -10.65
N GLU A 116 4.85 3.66 -10.97
CA GLU A 116 6.19 3.09 -11.16
C GLU A 116 6.77 2.50 -9.88
N TYR A 117 6.42 3.08 -8.73
CA TYR A 117 6.80 2.53 -7.44
C TYR A 117 6.15 1.17 -7.21
N TYR A 118 4.85 1.04 -7.44
CA TYR A 118 4.10 -0.19 -7.19
C TYR A 118 4.37 -1.30 -8.20
N LYS A 119 4.72 -0.97 -9.45
CA LYS A 119 5.20 -1.95 -10.45
C LYS A 119 6.38 -2.78 -9.94
N LYS A 120 7.22 -2.25 -9.05
CA LYS A 120 8.35 -2.98 -8.43
C LYS A 120 7.92 -4.16 -7.55
N PHE A 121 6.67 -4.15 -7.07
CA PHE A 121 6.08 -5.22 -6.26
C PHE A 121 5.24 -6.20 -7.10
N GLY A 122 5.20 -6.02 -8.42
CA GLY A 122 4.49 -6.89 -9.35
C GLY A 122 3.04 -6.49 -9.66
N PHE A 123 2.57 -5.34 -9.15
CA PHE A 123 1.26 -4.80 -9.52
C PHE A 123 1.29 -4.23 -10.94
N THR A 124 0.16 -4.36 -11.63
CA THR A 124 -0.09 -3.80 -12.96
C THR A 124 -1.31 -2.90 -12.93
N GLU A 125 -1.27 -1.82 -13.70
CA GLU A 125 -2.44 -0.96 -13.91
C GLU A 125 -3.53 -1.72 -14.66
N VAL A 126 -4.76 -1.69 -14.13
CA VAL A 126 -5.94 -2.34 -14.74
C VAL A 126 -6.99 -1.32 -15.20
N LYS A 127 -7.01 -0.13 -14.59
CA LYS A 127 -7.95 0.95 -14.93
C LYS A 127 -7.37 2.29 -14.51
N ARG A 128 -7.69 3.33 -15.27
CA ARG A 128 -7.38 4.73 -14.99
C ARG A 128 -8.62 5.57 -15.16
N VAL A 129 -8.84 6.51 -14.24
CA VAL A 129 -10.00 7.42 -14.25
C VAL A 129 -9.49 8.84 -14.01
N PRO A 130 -9.96 9.83 -14.78
CA PRO A 130 -9.68 11.23 -14.52
C PRO A 130 -9.98 11.62 -13.07
N ASN A 131 -9.14 12.46 -12.49
CA ASN A 131 -9.45 13.03 -11.18
C ASN A 131 -10.75 13.84 -11.25
N TRP A 132 -11.49 13.90 -10.13
CA TRP A 132 -12.67 14.74 -10.01
C TRP A 132 -12.33 16.23 -9.92
N VAL A 133 -11.06 16.57 -9.64
CA VAL A 133 -10.52 17.92 -9.72
C VAL A 133 -9.73 18.06 -11.03
N GLU A 134 -10.15 18.99 -11.88
CA GLU A 134 -9.46 19.28 -13.14
C GLU A 134 -8.01 19.72 -12.87
N GLY A 135 -7.05 19.06 -13.54
CA GLY A 135 -5.62 19.30 -13.38
C GLY A 135 -4.92 18.48 -12.31
N GLU A 136 -5.66 17.78 -11.44
CA GLU A 136 -5.07 16.85 -10.46
C GLU A 136 -4.78 15.47 -11.08
N PRO A 137 -3.83 14.69 -10.50
CA PRO A 137 -3.45 13.39 -11.05
C PRO A 137 -4.60 12.38 -11.08
N ASP A 138 -4.71 11.63 -12.18
CA ASP A 138 -5.68 10.55 -12.34
C ASP A 138 -5.62 9.51 -11.21
N VAL A 139 -6.75 8.85 -10.96
CA VAL A 139 -6.81 7.68 -10.09
C VAL A 139 -6.51 6.43 -10.91
N VAL A 140 -5.54 5.64 -10.45
CA VAL A 140 -5.04 4.43 -11.10
C VAL A 140 -5.32 3.24 -10.22
N TYR A 141 -6.14 2.32 -10.72
CA TYR A 141 -6.41 1.04 -10.09
C TYR A 141 -5.34 0.04 -10.51
N MET A 142 -4.74 -0.63 -9.52
CA MET A 142 -3.66 -1.58 -9.71
C MET A 142 -3.97 -2.91 -9.07
N GLU A 143 -3.62 -4.01 -9.76
CA GLU A 143 -3.85 -5.37 -9.28
C GLU A 143 -2.62 -6.27 -9.53
N LEU A 144 -2.43 -7.29 -8.69
CA LEU A 144 -1.52 -8.38 -8.98
C LEU A 144 -2.12 -9.26 -10.09
N PRO A 145 -1.32 -9.70 -11.08
CA PRO A 145 -1.82 -10.57 -12.11
C PRO A 145 -2.31 -11.90 -11.50
N ILE A 146 -3.49 -12.35 -11.92
CA ILE A 146 -3.99 -13.68 -11.58
C ILE A 146 -3.03 -14.70 -12.17
N LYS A 147 -2.34 -15.46 -11.32
CA LYS A 147 -1.62 -16.65 -11.79
C LYS A 147 -2.66 -17.69 -12.20
N SER A 148 -2.85 -17.89 -13.50
CA SER A 148 -3.58 -19.04 -14.02
C SER A 148 -2.95 -20.33 -13.49
N LYS A 149 -3.76 -21.25 -12.97
CA LYS A 149 -3.37 -22.59 -12.48
C LYS A 149 -3.01 -23.53 -13.65
N GLU A 150 -2.26 -23.06 -14.63
CA GLU A 150 -1.77 -23.90 -15.72
C GLU A 150 -0.25 -24.01 -15.54
N ASN A 151 0.22 -25.24 -15.32
CA ASN A 151 1.61 -25.66 -15.07
C ASN A 151 2.02 -25.86 -13.59
N LEU A 152 1.22 -26.63 -12.84
CA LEU A 152 1.76 -27.52 -11.80
C LEU A 152 1.58 -28.97 -12.24
#